data_AF-A0A1X6N5H6-F1
#
_entry.id   AF-A0A1X6N5H6-F1
#
_cell.length_a   1.000
_cell.length_b   1.000
_cell.length_c   1.000
_cell.angle_alpha   90.00
_cell.angle_beta   90.00
_cell.angle_gamma   90.00
#
_symmetry.space_group_name_H-M   'P 1'
#
loop_
_entity.id
_entity.type
_entity.pdbx_description
1 polymer ?
#
loop_
_entity_poly.entity_id
_entity_poly.type
_entity_poly.pdbx_seq_one_letter_code
_entity_poly.pdbx_strand_id
1 'polypeptide(L)'
;MSLDKNLFTLNVSPRPDDPDIVELIDPLGTIHYRKQRVQGTTYAVDVYDPVAESKLITATAPNATSKHKTLQLYNPDAVVEFKYTGTISFKWAFKWEDHDFEWRREECYMLRKPDPAVLVAVTKEPAGRLKTTSVQILDYNLNRFDIDDRKGLEIVMLTTLLTLHDANDASHAPRPTENAGTASLPGMSGTTPPPIPPRPPPRMGIERIQELHMLRNLQGEGAANEIEVGEEGAAEDYAEHAFSLLKDEAMLMITISSASPVEVPKVLRVVEETKRLRHKAGMDDEEALFQYVTYGSMGPGRKGPRRINLNDPEPKHKGPPSTYAPPSSIMVHLSKFDMPELRPKPEVKDPGPELGWIVDGGASSSTAHTAGKSEDKEKSKSKGKEKEKEKLPSRAEAELQRELEKAQKRADRELKKTGKGHKKKGMSRPFALHEQPADGILEAHL
;
A
#
# COMPACT_ATOMS: atom_id res chain seq x y z
N MET A 1 28.86 -18.87 -10.68
CA MET A 1 27.70 -19.75 -10.91
C MET A 1 26.92 -19.17 -12.08
N SER A 2 26.42 -19.97 -13.03
CA SER A 2 25.62 -19.43 -14.14
C SER A 2 24.23 -19.08 -13.61
N LEU A 3 23.91 -17.79 -13.52
CA LEU A 3 22.52 -17.36 -13.43
C LEU A 3 21.79 -17.77 -14.72
N ASP A 4 20.49 -18.02 -14.62
CA ASP A 4 19.66 -18.49 -15.74
C ASP A 4 19.75 -17.56 -16.94
N LYS A 5 19.77 -18.14 -18.15
CA LYS A 5 19.74 -17.40 -19.42
C LYS A 5 18.44 -16.59 -19.65
N ASN A 6 17.45 -16.74 -18.77
CA ASN A 6 16.13 -16.12 -18.82
C ASN A 6 15.94 -15.01 -17.77
N LEU A 7 17.04 -14.42 -17.30
CA LEU A 7 17.05 -13.37 -16.27
C LEU A 7 17.71 -12.11 -16.83
N PHE A 8 16.90 -11.21 -17.38
CA PHE A 8 17.37 -9.91 -17.83
C PHE A 8 17.60 -9.00 -16.60
N THR A 9 18.84 -8.57 -16.39
CA THR A 9 19.23 -7.75 -15.23
C THR A 9 19.85 -6.46 -15.72
N LEU A 10 19.40 -5.33 -15.19
CA LEU A 10 19.93 -3.99 -15.48
C LEU A 10 20.32 -3.30 -14.18
N ASN A 11 21.51 -2.71 -14.16
CA ASN A 11 22.00 -1.87 -13.08
C ASN A 11 21.58 -0.42 -13.32
N VAL A 12 21.13 0.26 -12.28
CA VAL A 12 20.68 1.66 -12.31
C VAL A 12 21.88 2.54 -11.95
N SER A 13 22.46 3.23 -12.94
CA SER A 13 23.67 4.04 -12.76
C SER A 13 23.42 5.51 -13.12
N PRO A 14 23.37 6.43 -12.15
CA PRO A 14 23.45 7.86 -12.41
C PRO A 14 24.76 8.20 -13.12
N ARG A 15 24.74 9.13 -14.07
CA ARG A 15 25.95 9.57 -14.76
C ARG A 15 26.75 10.50 -13.83
N PRO A 16 28.08 10.35 -13.70
CA PRO A 16 28.87 11.17 -12.79
C PRO A 16 28.95 12.64 -13.22
N ASP A 17 28.87 12.90 -14.53
CA ASP A 17 28.98 14.25 -15.11
C ASP A 17 27.63 15.00 -15.12
N ASP A 18 26.51 14.28 -15.07
CA ASP A 18 25.16 14.83 -15.17
C ASP A 18 24.16 14.03 -14.31
N PRO A 19 23.73 14.54 -13.14
CA PRO A 19 22.81 13.84 -12.25
C PRO A 19 21.37 13.78 -12.78
N ASP A 20 21.01 14.57 -13.80
CA ASP A 20 19.72 14.47 -14.49
C ASP A 20 19.66 13.23 -15.41
N ILE A 21 20.79 12.56 -15.68
CA ILE A 21 20.89 11.36 -16.51
C ILE A 21 21.12 10.09 -15.68
N VAL A 22 20.32 9.07 -15.95
CA VAL A 22 20.46 7.71 -15.39
C VAL A 22 20.51 6.69 -16.51
N GLU A 23 21.52 5.84 -16.50
CA GLU A 23 21.76 4.79 -17.49
C GLU A 23 21.38 3.43 -16.90
N LEU A 24 20.73 2.59 -17.70
CA LEU A 24 20.42 1.21 -17.36
C LEU A 24 21.39 0.27 -18.08
N ILE A 25 22.26 -0.37 -17.31
CA ILE A 25 23.47 -1.04 -17.81
C ILE A 25 23.44 -2.53 -17.44
N ASP A 26 23.58 -3.43 -18.41
CA ASP A 26 23.63 -4.87 -18.14
C ASP A 26 24.95 -5.31 -17.44
N PRO A 27 25.06 -6.56 -16.96
CA PRO A 27 26.29 -7.07 -16.33
C PRO A 27 27.50 -7.19 -17.26
N LEU A 28 27.33 -6.99 -18.58
CA LEU A 28 28.41 -6.98 -19.57
C LEU A 28 28.91 -5.55 -19.85
N GLY A 29 28.25 -4.53 -19.31
CA GLY A 29 28.55 -3.12 -19.51
C GLY A 29 27.80 -2.46 -20.68
N THR A 30 26.83 -3.15 -21.30
CA THR A 30 26.01 -2.57 -22.37
C THR A 30 24.95 -1.65 -21.77
N ILE A 31 24.87 -0.42 -22.26
CA ILE A 31 23.76 0.48 -21.92
C ILE A 31 22.56 0.08 -22.78
N HIS A 32 21.44 -0.27 -22.16
CA HIS A 32 20.18 -0.60 -22.87
C HIS A 32 19.23 0.58 -22.92
N TYR A 33 19.26 1.46 -21.92
CA TYR A 33 18.39 2.63 -21.84
C TYR A 33 19.09 3.82 -21.18
N ARG A 34 18.75 5.03 -21.65
CA ARG A 34 19.13 6.29 -21.00
C ARG A 34 17.88 7.06 -20.59
N LYS A 35 17.66 7.21 -19.29
CA LYS A 35 16.66 8.09 -18.69
C LYS A 35 17.26 9.48 -18.50
N GLN A 36 16.53 10.51 -18.91
CA GLN A 36 16.92 11.91 -18.74
C GLN A 36 15.77 12.69 -18.08
N ARG A 37 16.11 13.44 -17.04
CA ARG A 37 15.21 14.38 -16.38
C ARG A 37 15.06 15.62 -17.27
N VAL A 38 13.82 16.00 -17.56
CA VAL A 38 13.53 17.21 -18.32
C VAL A 38 13.29 18.36 -17.35
N GLN A 39 14.05 19.45 -17.50
CA GLN A 39 13.92 20.65 -16.68
C GLN A 39 12.67 21.44 -17.12
N GLY A 40 11.82 21.82 -16.17
CA GLY A 40 10.56 22.51 -16.45
C GLY A 40 9.69 22.74 -15.21
N THR A 41 8.52 23.35 -15.42
CA THR A 41 7.55 23.66 -14.35
C THR A 41 6.74 22.44 -13.87
N THR A 42 6.77 21.35 -14.62
CA THR A 42 6.08 20.08 -14.31
C THR A 42 7.10 18.95 -14.26
N TYR A 43 6.72 17.82 -13.64
CA TYR A 43 7.55 16.63 -13.69
C TYR A 43 7.51 16.03 -15.09
N ALA A 44 8.66 15.98 -15.75
CA ALA A 44 8.85 15.28 -17.02
C ALA A 44 10.17 14.47 -17.00
N VAL A 45 10.11 13.26 -17.56
CA VAL A 45 11.26 12.37 -17.75
C VAL A 45 11.12 11.71 -19.11
N ASP A 46 12.20 11.71 -19.89
CA ASP A 46 12.29 10.97 -21.15
C ASP A 46 13.17 9.73 -20.97
N VAL A 47 12.86 8.65 -21.66
CA VAL A 47 13.74 7.47 -21.79
C VAL A 47 14.03 7.22 -23.27
N TYR A 48 15.31 6.98 -23.56
CA TYR A 48 15.87 6.82 -24.90
C TYR A 48 16.53 5.45 -25.08
N ASP A 49 16.52 4.94 -26.30
CA ASP A 49 17.49 3.95 -26.79
C ASP A 49 18.85 4.66 -26.96
N PRO A 50 19.92 4.23 -26.28
CA PRO A 50 21.23 4.86 -26.38
C PRO A 50 21.97 4.60 -27.71
N VAL A 51 21.55 3.60 -28.50
CA VAL A 51 22.17 3.23 -29.78
C VAL A 51 21.51 3.98 -30.94
N ALA A 52 20.18 4.05 -30.94
CA ALA A 52 19.42 4.76 -31.98
C ALA A 52 19.20 6.26 -31.66
N GLU A 53 19.47 6.68 -30.42
CA GLU A 53 19.09 7.98 -29.83
C GLU A 53 17.58 8.29 -29.92
N SER A 54 16.75 7.29 -30.23
CA SER A 54 15.31 7.43 -30.35
C SER A 54 14.67 7.54 -28.97
N LYS A 55 13.75 8.51 -28.83
CA LYS A 55 12.89 8.62 -27.65
C LYS A 55 11.89 7.46 -27.67
N LEU A 56 11.81 6.71 -26.57
CA LEU A 56 10.95 5.54 -26.43
C LEU A 56 9.69 5.84 -25.62
N ILE A 57 9.81 6.67 -24.58
CA ILE A 57 8.69 7.00 -23.69
C ILE A 57 8.97 8.31 -22.93
N THR A 58 7.93 9.08 -22.66
CA THR A 58 7.94 10.25 -21.78
C THR A 58 6.97 10.03 -20.62
N ALA A 59 7.44 10.19 -19.39
CA ALA A 59 6.61 10.19 -18.19
C ALA A 59 6.35 11.63 -17.71
N THR A 60 5.07 12.00 -17.55
CA THR A 60 4.65 13.34 -17.11
C THR A 60 3.76 13.32 -15.87
N ALA A 61 3.87 14.35 -15.02
CA ALA A 61 2.99 14.61 -13.88
C ALA A 61 3.12 16.07 -13.40
N PRO A 62 2.22 16.58 -12.55
CA PRO A 62 2.41 17.89 -11.90
C PRO A 62 3.72 17.99 -11.12
N ASN A 63 4.10 16.96 -10.36
CA ASN A 63 5.36 16.88 -9.61
C ASN A 63 5.85 15.43 -9.43
N ALA A 64 7.07 15.27 -8.88
CA ALA A 64 7.68 13.94 -8.70
C ALA A 64 6.87 13.02 -7.77
N THR A 65 6.25 13.56 -6.73
CA THR A 65 5.46 12.83 -5.73
C THR A 65 4.00 12.64 -6.12
N SER A 66 3.59 13.06 -7.33
CA SER A 66 2.20 12.97 -7.80
C SER A 66 1.72 11.52 -7.89
N LYS A 67 0.64 11.21 -7.17
CA LYS A 67 -0.05 9.91 -7.11
C LYS A 67 -0.62 9.41 -8.46
N HIS A 68 -0.50 10.21 -9.52
CA HIS A 68 -0.86 9.88 -10.89
C HIS A 68 0.22 10.41 -11.83
N LYS A 69 0.65 9.58 -12.77
CA LYS A 69 1.59 9.91 -13.84
C LYS A 69 1.05 9.38 -15.17
N THR A 70 1.27 10.13 -16.24
CA THR A 70 0.91 9.72 -17.61
C THR A 70 2.19 9.33 -18.34
N LEU A 71 2.23 8.13 -18.90
CA LEU A 71 3.34 7.66 -19.72
C LEU A 71 2.90 7.64 -21.18
N GLN A 72 3.62 8.36 -22.04
CA GLN A 72 3.41 8.37 -23.49
C GLN A 72 4.57 7.63 -24.14
N LEU A 73 4.30 6.45 -24.72
CA LEU A 73 5.26 5.73 -25.54
C LEU A 73 5.32 6.33 -26.95
N TYR A 74 6.44 6.08 -27.62
CA TYR A 74 6.67 6.43 -29.02
C TYR A 74 7.19 5.19 -29.74
N ASN A 75 6.59 4.88 -30.90
CA ASN A 75 6.91 3.72 -31.74
C ASN A 75 6.74 2.33 -31.05
N PRO A 76 5.50 1.81 -30.92
CA PRO A 76 4.23 2.44 -31.30
C PRO A 76 3.75 3.48 -30.27
N ASP A 77 2.91 4.41 -30.71
CA ASP A 77 2.34 5.43 -29.83
C ASP A 77 1.25 4.83 -28.93
N ALA A 78 1.48 4.85 -27.62
CA ALA A 78 0.54 4.35 -26.62
C ALA A 78 0.56 5.22 -25.36
N VAL A 79 -0.59 5.31 -24.68
CA VAL A 79 -0.74 6.05 -23.40
C VAL A 79 -1.05 5.08 -22.28
N VAL A 80 -0.25 5.14 -21.21
CA VAL A 80 -0.41 4.32 -20.01
C VAL A 80 -0.58 5.22 -18.79
N GLU A 81 -1.66 5.00 -18.02
CA GLU A 81 -1.80 5.59 -16.69
C GLU A 81 -0.99 4.80 -15.67
N PHE A 82 -0.18 5.49 -14.88
CA PHE A 82 0.50 4.94 -13.71
C PHE A 82 -0.01 5.63 -12.46
N LYS A 83 -0.71 4.89 -11.60
CA LYS A 83 -1.48 5.44 -10.48
C LYS A 83 -1.22 4.72 -9.17
N TYR A 84 -1.15 5.48 -8.09
CA TYR A 84 -1.12 4.95 -6.74
C TYR A 84 -2.48 4.32 -6.41
N THR A 85 -2.48 3.01 -6.18
CA THR A 85 -3.67 2.20 -5.81
C THR A 85 -3.68 1.80 -4.34
N GLY A 86 -2.62 2.14 -3.60
CA GLY A 86 -2.53 1.90 -2.17
C GLY A 86 -3.48 2.77 -1.34
N THR A 87 -3.95 2.22 -0.22
CA THR A 87 -4.51 3.00 0.90
C THR A 87 -3.52 3.12 2.05
N ILE A 88 -2.75 2.06 2.32
CA ILE A 88 -1.76 1.98 3.41
C ILE A 88 -0.41 1.43 2.90
N SER A 89 -0.46 0.40 2.05
CA SER A 89 0.73 -0.20 1.43
C SER A 89 1.20 0.58 0.21
N PHE A 90 2.52 0.63 -0.03
CA PHE A 90 3.07 1.05 -1.32
C PHE A 90 2.55 0.15 -2.44
N LYS A 91 1.57 0.65 -3.19
CA LYS A 91 0.97 -0.01 -4.35
C LYS A 91 0.76 1.00 -5.45
N TRP A 92 1.37 0.75 -6.59
CA TRP A 92 1.17 1.52 -7.80
C TRP A 92 0.82 0.57 -8.93
N ALA A 93 -0.25 0.87 -9.66
CA ALA A 93 -0.70 0.06 -10.77
C ALA A 93 -0.62 0.80 -12.10
N PHE A 94 -0.37 0.02 -13.15
CA PHE A 94 -0.59 0.40 -14.54
C PHE A 94 -1.27 -0.76 -15.26
N LYS A 95 -1.88 -0.50 -16.41
CA LYS A 95 -2.41 -1.53 -17.30
C LYS A 95 -1.60 -1.52 -18.60
N TRP A 96 -1.22 -2.69 -19.09
CA TRP A 96 -0.58 -2.86 -20.39
C TRP A 96 -1.33 -3.94 -21.17
N GLU A 97 -1.74 -3.63 -22.39
CA GLU A 97 -2.65 -4.47 -23.19
C GLU A 97 -3.87 -4.89 -22.35
N ASP A 98 -4.15 -6.19 -22.18
CA ASP A 98 -5.23 -6.69 -21.33
C ASP A 98 -4.81 -7.12 -19.92
N HIS A 99 -3.57 -6.83 -19.52
CA HIS A 99 -3.00 -7.26 -18.24
C HIS A 99 -2.83 -6.09 -17.25
N ASP A 100 -3.29 -6.29 -16.02
CA ASP A 100 -3.07 -5.36 -14.91
C ASP A 100 -1.71 -5.65 -14.24
N PHE A 101 -0.92 -4.62 -13.94
CA PHE A 101 0.36 -4.73 -13.24
C PHE A 101 0.35 -3.88 -11.96
N GLU A 102 1.03 -4.36 -10.91
CA GLU A 102 1.11 -3.70 -9.60
C GLU A 102 2.53 -3.79 -9.02
N TRP A 103 3.18 -2.64 -8.81
CA TRP A 103 4.38 -2.50 -8.00
C TRP A 103 4.03 -2.53 -6.52
N ARG A 104 4.66 -3.44 -5.77
CA ARG A 104 4.63 -3.60 -4.32
C ARG A 104 6.03 -3.43 -3.78
N ARG A 105 6.38 -2.20 -3.35
CA ARG A 105 7.73 -1.82 -2.92
C ARG A 105 8.77 -2.21 -3.99
N GLU A 106 9.56 -3.27 -3.76
CA GLU A 106 10.67 -3.74 -4.61
C GLU A 106 10.24 -4.81 -5.65
N GLU A 107 8.95 -5.17 -5.69
CA GLU A 107 8.44 -6.26 -6.51
C GLU A 107 7.36 -5.77 -7.49
N CYS A 108 7.45 -6.15 -8.77
CA CYS A 108 6.39 -5.92 -9.75
C CYS A 108 5.62 -7.22 -10.00
N TYR A 109 4.30 -7.16 -9.87
CA TYR A 109 3.39 -8.28 -10.07
C TYR A 109 2.47 -8.04 -11.26
N MET A 110 2.29 -9.04 -12.11
CA MET A 110 1.15 -9.10 -13.02
C MET A 110 -0.06 -9.68 -12.26
N LEU A 111 -1.12 -8.89 -12.14
CA LEU A 111 -2.33 -9.26 -11.44
C LEU A 111 -3.21 -10.10 -12.38
N ARG A 112 -3.55 -11.30 -11.92
CA ARG A 112 -4.52 -12.18 -12.56
C ARG A 112 -5.67 -12.40 -11.57
N LYS A 113 -6.87 -12.69 -12.07
CA LYS A 113 -8.04 -13.11 -11.27
C LYS A 113 -8.82 -14.15 -12.08
N PRO A 114 -9.24 -15.28 -11.50
CA PRO A 114 -9.10 -15.67 -10.09
C PRO A 114 -7.71 -16.19 -9.70
N ASP A 115 -6.81 -16.41 -10.67
CA ASP A 115 -5.47 -16.95 -10.44
C ASP A 115 -4.59 -16.05 -9.54
N PRO A 116 -3.58 -16.60 -8.84
CA PRO A 116 -2.63 -15.79 -8.08
C PRO A 116 -1.86 -14.77 -8.96
N ALA A 117 -1.49 -13.64 -8.35
CA ALA A 117 -0.60 -12.66 -8.98
C ALA A 117 0.79 -13.26 -9.22
N VAL A 118 1.42 -12.90 -10.34
CA VAL A 118 2.68 -13.48 -10.80
C VAL A 118 3.78 -12.44 -10.73
N LEU A 119 4.89 -12.75 -10.05
CA LEU A 119 6.05 -11.86 -9.94
C LEU A 119 6.76 -11.76 -11.30
N VAL A 120 6.91 -10.54 -11.83
CA VAL A 120 7.47 -10.27 -13.17
C VAL A 120 8.73 -9.41 -13.14
N ALA A 121 8.97 -8.64 -12.08
CA ALA A 121 10.28 -8.04 -11.82
C ALA A 121 10.56 -7.92 -10.32
N VAL A 122 11.84 -7.90 -9.98
CA VAL A 122 12.35 -7.66 -8.62
C VAL A 122 13.48 -6.65 -8.69
N THR A 123 13.49 -5.69 -7.77
CA THR A 123 14.61 -4.77 -7.58
C THR A 123 15.48 -5.19 -6.41
N LYS A 124 16.74 -4.74 -6.40
CA LYS A 124 17.63 -4.90 -5.25
C LYS A 124 18.06 -3.54 -4.73
N GLU A 125 17.80 -3.31 -3.45
CA GLU A 125 18.34 -2.19 -2.70
C GLU A 125 19.55 -2.68 -1.89
N PRO A 126 20.72 -2.02 -1.97
CA PRO A 126 21.84 -2.34 -1.07
C PRO A 126 21.46 -1.99 0.36
N ALA A 127 21.76 -2.88 1.31
CA ALA A 127 21.67 -2.56 2.74
C ALA A 127 22.41 -1.22 3.01
N GLY A 128 21.71 -0.26 3.61
CA GLY A 128 22.23 1.11 3.77
C GLY A 128 21.77 2.16 2.75
N ARG A 129 21.02 1.82 1.69
CA ARG A 129 20.56 2.79 0.67
C ARG A 129 19.11 2.59 0.23
N LEU A 130 18.29 3.63 0.37
CA LEU A 130 16.93 3.78 -0.19
C LEU A 130 16.91 3.98 -1.73
N LYS A 131 17.89 3.40 -2.43
CA LYS A 131 18.00 3.47 -3.89
C LYS A 131 18.28 2.08 -4.43
N THR A 132 17.33 1.57 -5.19
CA THR A 132 17.52 0.43 -6.09
C THR A 132 18.80 0.61 -6.91
N THR A 133 19.69 -0.38 -6.88
CA THR A 133 20.89 -0.40 -7.73
C THR A 133 20.76 -1.35 -8.92
N SER A 134 19.82 -2.28 -8.89
CA SER A 134 19.53 -3.15 -10.02
C SER A 134 18.06 -3.59 -10.06
N VAL A 135 17.57 -3.81 -11.27
CA VAL A 135 16.26 -4.40 -11.58
C VAL A 135 16.47 -5.68 -12.37
N GLN A 136 15.70 -6.70 -12.03
CA GLN A 136 15.76 -8.03 -12.62
C GLN A 136 14.37 -8.38 -13.14
N ILE A 137 14.22 -8.44 -14.47
CA ILE A 137 12.98 -8.82 -15.15
C ILE A 137 12.96 -10.34 -15.29
N LEU A 138 11.83 -10.94 -14.92
CA LEU A 138 11.62 -12.37 -14.84
C LEU A 138 10.93 -12.87 -16.11
N ASP A 139 11.62 -12.78 -17.25
CA ASP A 139 11.08 -13.09 -18.58
C ASP A 139 10.46 -14.49 -18.66
N TYR A 140 10.97 -15.46 -17.90
CA TYR A 140 10.42 -16.82 -17.83
C TYR A 140 8.97 -16.87 -17.29
N ASN A 141 8.51 -15.85 -16.58
CA ASN A 141 7.12 -15.67 -16.16
C ASN A 141 6.33 -14.91 -17.22
N LEU A 142 6.85 -13.81 -17.76
CA LEU A 142 6.20 -13.04 -18.84
C LEU A 142 5.94 -13.90 -20.10
N ASN A 143 6.88 -14.79 -20.43
CA ASN A 143 6.79 -15.73 -21.55
C ASN A 143 5.60 -16.71 -21.50
N ARG A 144 4.88 -16.78 -20.37
CA ARG A 144 3.72 -17.67 -20.17
C ARG A 144 2.38 -17.02 -20.49
N PHE A 145 2.42 -15.75 -20.92
CA PHE A 145 1.23 -14.94 -21.15
C PHE A 145 1.26 -14.34 -22.55
N ASP A 146 0.07 -14.16 -23.10
CA ASP A 146 -0.16 -13.52 -24.39
C ASP A 146 -0.02 -12.01 -24.19
N ILE A 147 1.23 -11.56 -24.29
CA ILE A 147 1.65 -10.15 -24.32
C ILE A 147 2.28 -9.95 -25.68
N ASP A 148 1.67 -9.08 -26.49
CA ASP A 148 2.04 -8.86 -27.89
C ASP A 148 3.27 -7.95 -27.99
N ASP A 149 3.22 -6.76 -27.39
CA ASP A 149 4.35 -5.83 -27.31
C ASP A 149 5.06 -5.93 -25.96
N ARG A 150 5.88 -6.98 -25.85
CA ARG A 150 6.75 -7.21 -24.70
C ARG A 150 7.80 -6.13 -24.52
N LYS A 151 8.19 -5.42 -25.60
CA LYS A 151 9.24 -4.38 -25.51
C LYS A 151 8.65 -3.08 -24.97
N GLY A 152 7.45 -2.72 -25.38
CA GLY A 152 6.65 -1.66 -24.75
C GLY A 152 6.40 -1.94 -23.27
N LEU A 153 6.05 -3.17 -22.88
CA LEU A 153 5.93 -3.56 -21.47
C LEU A 153 7.26 -3.39 -20.70
N GLU A 154 8.38 -3.85 -21.24
CA GLU A 154 9.71 -3.69 -20.65
C GLU A 154 10.02 -2.20 -20.40
N ILE A 155 9.80 -1.35 -21.41
CA ILE A 155 10.00 0.10 -21.35
C ILE A 155 9.09 0.74 -20.28
N VAL A 156 7.82 0.34 -20.18
CA VAL A 156 6.87 0.82 -19.15
C VAL A 156 7.27 0.38 -17.75
N MET A 157 7.68 -0.88 -17.56
CA MET A 157 8.12 -1.40 -16.26
C MET A 157 9.37 -0.65 -15.77
N LEU A 158 10.35 -0.42 -16.65
CA LEU A 158 11.57 0.32 -16.31
C LEU A 158 11.27 1.80 -16.04
N THR A 159 10.39 2.42 -16.83
CA THR A 159 10.04 3.84 -16.66
C THR A 159 9.22 4.08 -15.40
N THR A 160 8.24 3.23 -15.10
CA THR A 160 7.48 3.30 -13.85
C THR A 160 8.42 3.21 -12.64
N LEU A 161 9.33 2.23 -12.61
CA LEU A 161 10.35 2.11 -11.57
C LEU A 161 11.21 3.37 -11.42
N LEU A 162 11.75 3.91 -12.52
CA LEU A 162 12.59 5.11 -12.49
C LEU A 162 11.81 6.35 -12.02
N THR A 163 10.50 6.43 -12.28
CA THR A 163 9.65 7.52 -11.75
C THR A 163 9.35 7.37 -10.26
N LEU A 164 9.39 6.15 -9.72
CA LEU A 164 9.30 5.89 -8.28
C LEU A 164 10.60 6.30 -7.58
N HIS A 165 11.77 6.11 -8.21
CA HIS A 165 13.04 6.62 -7.70
C HIS A 165 13.03 8.15 -7.57
N ASP A 166 12.55 8.87 -8.58
CA ASP A 166 12.42 10.33 -8.50
C ASP A 166 11.43 10.77 -7.42
N ALA A 167 10.33 10.03 -7.24
CA ALA A 167 9.36 10.30 -6.17
C ALA A 167 9.98 10.11 -4.78
N ASN A 168 10.82 9.09 -4.61
CA ASN A 168 11.55 8.82 -3.38
C ASN A 168 12.60 9.90 -3.10
N ASP A 169 13.42 10.24 -4.10
CA ASP A 169 14.43 11.30 -4.02
C ASP A 169 13.80 12.67 -3.70
N ALA A 170 12.68 13.02 -4.33
CA ALA A 170 11.98 14.26 -4.05
C ALA A 170 11.33 14.29 -2.65
N SER A 171 11.04 13.12 -2.06
CA SER A 171 10.48 13.01 -0.70
C SER A 171 11.57 13.06 0.38
N HIS A 172 12.78 12.59 0.06
CA HIS A 172 13.93 12.55 0.98
C HIS A 172 15.00 13.62 0.72
N ALA A 173 14.80 14.50 -0.27
CA ALA A 173 15.65 15.65 -0.48
C ALA A 173 15.69 16.53 0.79
N PRO A 174 16.87 16.88 1.32
CA PRO A 174 16.96 17.76 2.48
C PRO A 174 16.30 19.10 2.11
N ARG A 175 15.28 19.51 2.88
CA ARG A 175 14.66 20.83 2.69
C ARG A 175 15.76 21.89 2.74
N PRO A 176 15.85 22.80 1.75
CA PRO A 176 16.75 23.93 1.86
C PRO A 176 16.34 24.73 3.10
N THR A 177 17.25 24.85 4.07
CA THR A 177 17.04 25.70 5.23
C THR A 177 16.98 27.14 4.75
N GLU A 178 15.81 27.75 4.82
CA GLU A 178 15.65 29.20 4.69
C GLU A 178 16.39 29.89 5.83
N ASN A 179 17.67 30.18 5.62
CA ASN A 179 18.45 31.03 6.52
C ASN A 179 19.06 32.18 5.72
N ALA A 180 18.64 33.37 6.16
CA ALA A 180 19.01 34.71 5.72
C ALA A 180 20.37 34.86 5.02
N GLY A 181 20.37 35.60 3.92
CA GLY A 181 21.60 35.95 3.21
C GLY A 181 22.46 36.96 3.96
N THR A 182 23.77 36.88 3.73
CA THR A 182 24.70 38.00 3.86
C THR A 182 25.81 37.82 2.82
N ALA A 183 26.05 38.85 2.01
CA ALA A 183 27.16 38.87 1.07
C ALA A 183 28.45 39.31 1.76
N SER A 184 29.59 38.69 1.45
CA SER A 184 30.83 39.40 1.04
C SER A 184 32.04 38.47 0.80
N LEU A 185 32.47 38.42 -0.47
CA LEU A 185 33.85 38.45 -1.02
C LEU A 185 34.97 37.47 -0.55
N PRO A 186 35.98 37.20 -1.43
CA PRO A 186 36.97 36.12 -1.24
C PRO A 186 38.28 36.57 -0.56
N GLY A 187 38.97 35.62 0.08
CA GLY A 187 40.31 35.78 0.64
C GLY A 187 41.16 34.52 0.44
N MET A 188 42.44 34.70 0.15
CA MET A 188 43.36 33.64 -0.30
C MET A 188 44.13 32.95 0.84
N SER A 189 44.60 31.73 0.54
CA SER A 189 45.81 31.06 1.05
C SER A 189 45.92 30.63 2.53
N GLY A 190 46.39 29.38 2.74
CA GLY A 190 47.31 29.07 3.84
C GLY A 190 47.00 27.89 4.77
N THR A 191 47.50 26.71 4.40
CA THR A 191 48.03 25.64 5.30
C THR A 191 47.11 24.86 6.27
N THR A 192 47.58 23.62 6.53
CA THR A 192 47.12 22.56 7.47
C THR A 192 45.78 21.85 7.22
N PRO A 193 45.75 20.49 7.26
CA PRO A 193 44.48 19.75 7.27
C PRO A 193 43.78 19.92 8.62
N PRO A 194 42.44 20.08 8.66
CA PRO A 194 41.71 20.29 9.89
C PRO A 194 41.75 19.03 10.79
N PRO A 195 41.81 19.18 12.12
CA PRO A 195 41.69 18.05 13.03
C PRO A 195 40.31 17.39 12.87
N ILE A 196 40.29 16.06 12.88
CA ILE A 196 39.06 15.26 12.80
C ILE A 196 38.14 15.69 13.95
N PRO A 197 36.88 16.09 13.68
CA PRO A 197 35.98 16.53 14.74
C PRO A 197 35.72 15.40 15.75
N PRO A 198 35.67 15.69 17.06
CA PRO A 198 35.37 14.68 18.05
C PRO A 198 34.01 14.04 17.77
N ARG A 199 33.94 12.71 17.96
CA ARG A 199 32.72 11.93 17.74
C ARG A 199 31.57 12.57 18.55
N PRO A 200 30.41 12.87 17.94
CA PRO A 200 29.30 13.48 18.68
C PRO A 200 28.89 12.60 19.87
N PRO A 201 28.39 13.20 20.97
CA PRO A 201 27.95 12.45 22.14
C PRO A 201 26.85 11.44 21.76
N PRO A 202 26.71 10.33 22.49
CA PRO A 202 25.66 9.34 22.23
C PRO A 202 24.30 10.02 22.27
N ARG A 203 23.49 9.82 21.22
CA ARG A 203 22.11 10.29 21.17
C ARG A 203 21.31 9.64 22.29
N MET A 204 20.47 10.42 22.96
CA MET A 204 19.64 9.97 24.08
C MET A 204 18.15 10.27 23.81
N GLY A 205 17.27 9.58 24.54
CA GLY A 205 15.82 9.80 24.47
C GLY A 205 15.23 9.56 23.08
N ILE A 206 14.32 10.44 22.64
CA ILE A 206 13.64 10.34 21.34
C ILE A 206 14.60 10.20 20.14
N GLU A 207 15.76 10.87 20.15
CA GLU A 207 16.76 10.76 19.07
C GLU A 207 17.36 9.34 18.99
N ARG A 208 17.50 8.67 20.14
CA ARG A 208 17.96 7.28 20.21
C ARG A 208 16.88 6.33 19.69
N ILE A 209 15.61 6.56 20.02
CA ILE A 209 14.49 5.75 19.51
C ILE A 209 14.36 5.91 17.98
N GLN A 210 14.46 7.13 17.47
CA GLN A 210 14.49 7.41 16.03
C GLN A 210 15.69 6.75 15.36
N GLU A 211 16.89 6.84 15.95
CA GLU A 211 18.09 6.17 15.44
C GLU A 211 17.93 4.65 15.40
N LEU A 212 17.40 4.03 16.46
CA LEU A 212 17.13 2.58 16.49
C LEU A 212 16.17 2.16 15.38
N HIS A 213 15.05 2.87 15.20
CA HIS A 213 14.08 2.55 14.15
C HIS A 213 14.63 2.82 12.75
N MET A 214 15.41 3.89 12.59
CA MET A 214 16.12 4.18 11.35
C MET A 214 17.13 3.07 11.02
N LEU A 215 17.92 2.59 11.99
CA LEU A 215 18.88 1.50 11.82
C LEU A 215 18.20 0.15 11.53
N ARG A 216 17.09 -0.16 12.21
CA ARG A 216 16.31 -1.38 11.99
C ARG A 216 15.71 -1.38 10.57
N ASN A 217 15.09 -0.27 10.16
CA ASN A 217 14.61 -0.06 8.80
C ASN A 217 15.76 -0.12 7.76
N LEU A 218 16.96 0.36 8.10
CA LEU A 218 18.16 0.30 7.26
C LEU A 218 18.71 -1.14 7.09
N GLN A 219 18.49 -1.99 8.09
CA GLN A 219 18.80 -3.42 8.08
C GLN A 219 17.72 -4.26 7.36
N GLY A 220 16.60 -3.64 6.95
CA GLY A 220 15.47 -4.31 6.30
C GLY A 220 14.47 -4.94 7.29
N GLU A 221 14.67 -4.75 8.59
CA GLU A 221 13.80 -5.26 9.64
C GLU A 221 12.81 -4.15 10.05
N GLY A 222 11.53 -4.34 9.70
CA GLY A 222 10.44 -3.41 10.02
C GLY A 222 10.13 -2.33 8.97
N ALA A 223 9.01 -1.64 9.19
CA ALA A 223 8.47 -0.62 8.28
C ALA A 223 8.55 0.81 8.86
N ALA A 224 8.50 1.82 7.99
CA ALA A 224 8.53 3.24 8.39
C ALA A 224 7.36 3.67 9.30
N ASN A 225 6.26 2.92 9.29
CA ASN A 225 5.09 3.11 10.15
C ASN A 225 5.02 2.10 11.32
N GLU A 226 6.07 1.33 11.57
CA GLU A 226 6.14 0.32 12.63
C GLU A 226 7.15 0.70 13.72
N ILE A 227 6.64 0.80 14.94
CA ILE A 227 7.38 1.14 16.16
C ILE A 227 7.44 -0.10 17.03
N GLU A 228 8.63 -0.62 17.28
CA GLU A 228 8.84 -1.76 18.18
C GLU A 228 9.41 -1.28 19.50
N VAL A 229 8.66 -1.57 20.56
CA VAL A 229 9.01 -1.20 21.93
C VAL A 229 9.91 -2.30 22.51
N GLY A 230 11.19 -1.97 22.64
CA GLY A 230 12.22 -2.81 23.24
C GLY A 230 12.66 -2.28 24.61
N GLU A 231 13.72 -2.85 25.16
CA GLU A 231 14.28 -2.47 26.47
C GLU A 231 14.85 -1.03 26.46
N GLU A 232 15.52 -0.62 25.37
CA GLU A 232 16.11 0.72 25.22
C GLU A 232 15.07 1.86 25.30
N GLY A 233 15.41 2.97 25.97
CA GLY A 233 14.60 4.20 26.03
C GLY A 233 13.35 4.17 26.93
N ALA A 234 12.82 5.34 27.29
CA ALA A 234 11.65 5.47 28.14
C ALA A 234 10.33 5.36 27.34
N ALA A 235 9.22 5.03 28.00
CA ALA A 235 7.92 4.93 27.33
C ALA A 235 7.48 6.28 26.73
N GLU A 236 7.91 7.37 27.37
CA GLU A 236 7.71 8.75 26.96
C GLU A 236 8.42 9.04 25.62
N ASP A 237 9.67 8.58 25.43
CA ASP A 237 10.43 8.75 24.18
C ASP A 237 9.74 8.08 22.98
N TYR A 238 9.26 6.84 23.19
CA TYR A 238 8.48 6.11 22.20
C TYR A 238 7.15 6.79 21.88
N ALA A 239 6.48 7.36 22.88
CA ALA A 239 5.20 8.04 22.70
C ALA A 239 5.36 9.36 21.93
N GLU A 240 6.41 10.13 22.19
CA GLU A 240 6.73 11.32 21.40
C GLU A 240 7.11 10.97 19.95
N HIS A 241 7.86 9.88 19.74
CA HIS A 241 8.15 9.38 18.39
C HIS A 241 6.88 8.95 17.65
N ALA A 242 6.01 8.17 18.30
CA ALA A 242 4.71 7.75 17.76
C ALA A 242 3.78 8.93 17.44
N PHE A 243 3.74 9.93 18.33
CA PHE A 243 3.00 11.16 18.10
C PHE A 243 3.57 11.97 16.93
N SER A 244 4.90 12.05 16.80
CA SER A 244 5.54 12.75 15.68
C SER A 244 5.24 12.09 14.34
N LEU A 245 5.16 10.76 14.28
CA LEU A 245 4.73 10.03 13.08
C LEU A 245 3.26 10.29 12.78
N LEU A 246 2.35 10.19 13.78
CA LEU A 246 0.93 10.47 13.58
C LEU A 246 0.61 11.94 13.23
N LYS A 247 1.52 12.88 13.49
CA LYS A 247 1.37 14.29 13.11
C LYS A 247 1.50 14.52 11.59
N ASP A 248 2.16 13.63 10.86
CA ASP A 248 2.26 13.73 9.40
C ASP A 248 0.90 13.42 8.74
N GLU A 249 0.44 14.29 7.83
CA GLU A 249 -0.78 14.08 7.05
C GLU A 249 -0.69 12.85 6.13
N ALA A 250 0.51 12.51 5.64
CA ALA A 250 0.74 11.31 4.86
C ALA A 250 0.68 10.02 5.71
N MET A 251 0.90 10.13 7.02
CA MET A 251 0.87 9.00 7.95
C MET A 251 -0.55 8.77 8.47
N LEU A 252 -1.28 7.88 7.80
CA LEU A 252 -2.67 7.55 8.13
C LEU A 252 -2.78 6.51 9.27
N MET A 253 -1.74 5.70 9.50
CA MET A 253 -1.73 4.63 10.48
C MET A 253 -0.29 4.31 10.94
N ILE A 254 -0.11 4.10 12.25
CA ILE A 254 1.10 3.49 12.83
C ILE A 254 0.77 2.16 13.51
N THR A 255 1.77 1.29 13.61
CA THR A 255 1.70 0.02 14.34
C THR A 255 2.73 0.04 15.47
N ILE A 256 2.31 -0.25 16.69
CA ILE A 256 3.18 -0.31 17.87
C ILE A 256 3.21 -1.77 18.37
N SER A 257 4.36 -2.41 18.30
CA SER A 257 4.58 -3.83 18.64
C SER A 257 5.54 -3.99 19.82
N SER A 258 5.45 -5.13 20.53
CA SER A 258 6.37 -5.48 21.62
C SER A 258 7.54 -6.32 21.10
N ALA A 259 8.79 -5.90 21.35
CA ALA A 259 9.99 -6.70 21.00
C ALA A 259 10.06 -8.02 21.78
N SER A 260 9.54 -8.04 23.02
CA SER A 260 9.52 -9.21 23.88
C SER A 260 8.23 -9.28 24.72
N PRO A 261 7.88 -10.43 25.31
CA PRO A 261 6.74 -10.56 26.22
C PRO A 261 6.83 -9.64 27.45
N VAL A 262 8.04 -9.23 27.84
CA VAL A 262 8.30 -8.36 29.00
C VAL A 262 7.90 -6.91 28.70
N GLU A 263 7.99 -6.48 27.43
CA GLU A 263 7.69 -5.11 26.99
C GLU A 263 6.20 -4.86 26.69
N VAL A 264 5.35 -5.88 26.80
CA VAL A 264 3.89 -5.76 26.57
C VAL A 264 3.24 -4.65 27.43
N PRO A 265 3.56 -4.48 28.73
CA PRO A 265 3.04 -3.35 29.52
C PRO A 265 3.60 -2.00 29.05
N LYS A 266 4.85 -1.96 28.55
CA LYS A 266 5.48 -0.75 28.02
C LYS A 266 4.76 -0.29 26.75
N VAL A 267 4.42 -1.20 25.81
CA VAL A 267 3.59 -0.89 24.63
C VAL A 267 2.28 -0.22 25.00
N LEU A 268 1.55 -0.76 26.00
CA LEU A 268 0.27 -0.18 26.42
C LEU A 268 0.44 1.25 26.96
N ARG A 269 1.48 1.50 27.77
CA ARG A 269 1.83 2.85 28.25
C ARG A 269 2.21 3.79 27.10
N VAL A 270 3.00 3.32 26.13
CA VAL A 270 3.36 4.09 24.92
C VAL A 270 2.09 4.51 24.15
N VAL A 271 1.15 3.58 23.94
CA VAL A 271 -0.13 3.86 23.25
C VAL A 271 -0.96 4.90 24.00
N GLU A 272 -1.08 4.77 25.33
CA GLU A 272 -1.82 5.72 26.17
C GLU A 272 -1.18 7.11 26.16
N GLU A 273 0.14 7.19 26.33
CA GLU A 273 0.91 8.44 26.29
C GLU A 273 0.82 9.11 24.92
N THR A 274 0.90 8.35 23.81
CA THR A 274 0.72 8.87 22.45
C THR A 274 -0.65 9.53 22.29
N LYS A 275 -1.70 8.89 22.80
CA LYS A 275 -3.06 9.45 22.82
C LYS A 275 -3.16 10.70 23.68
N ARG A 276 -2.52 10.70 24.86
CA ARG A 276 -2.49 11.87 25.76
C ARG A 276 -1.80 13.07 25.11
N LEU A 277 -0.69 12.86 24.41
CA LEU A 277 0.00 13.90 23.64
C LEU A 277 -0.90 14.47 22.53
N ARG A 278 -1.58 13.60 21.78
CA ARG A 278 -2.51 14.01 20.71
C ARG A 278 -3.72 14.80 21.22
N HIS A 279 -4.35 14.35 22.31
CA HIS A 279 -5.42 15.07 22.98
C HIS A 279 -4.95 16.42 23.54
N LYS A 280 -3.75 16.48 24.14
CA LYS A 280 -3.13 17.74 24.61
C LYS A 280 -2.83 18.71 23.46
N ALA A 281 -2.60 18.21 22.25
CA ALA A 281 -2.39 19.01 21.04
C ALA A 281 -3.69 19.49 20.36
N GLY A 282 -4.88 19.13 20.89
CA GLY A 282 -6.18 19.54 20.32
C GLY A 282 -6.62 18.74 19.08
N MET A 283 -5.88 17.72 18.66
CA MET A 283 -6.13 16.96 17.43
C MET A 283 -7.26 15.92 17.56
N ASP A 284 -7.72 15.61 18.78
CA ASP A 284 -8.79 14.63 19.04
C ASP A 284 -10.20 15.17 18.71
N ASP A 285 -10.39 16.50 18.74
CA ASP A 285 -11.68 17.14 18.45
C ASP A 285 -11.98 17.22 16.93
N GLU A 286 -10.94 17.25 16.09
CA GLU A 286 -11.05 17.38 14.63
C GLU A 286 -10.95 16.04 13.89
N GLU A 287 -10.14 15.11 14.40
CA GLU A 287 -9.82 13.83 13.74
C GLU A 287 -9.94 12.66 14.74
N ALA A 288 -10.82 11.69 14.48
CA ALA A 288 -10.97 10.51 15.34
C ALA A 288 -9.80 9.52 15.19
N LEU A 289 -9.16 9.14 16.31
CA LEU A 289 -8.11 8.12 16.33
C LEU A 289 -8.66 6.73 16.72
N PHE A 290 -8.70 5.83 15.75
CA PHE A 290 -9.13 4.44 15.93
C PHE A 290 -7.99 3.57 16.44
N GLN A 291 -8.29 2.65 17.36
CA GLN A 291 -7.33 1.69 17.93
C GLN A 291 -7.79 0.25 17.68
N TYR A 292 -6.90 -0.57 17.12
CA TYR A 292 -7.11 -2.00 16.93
C TYR A 292 -5.99 -2.76 17.64
N VAL A 293 -6.35 -3.75 18.47
CA VAL A 293 -5.38 -4.51 19.28
C VAL A 293 -5.38 -5.96 18.83
N THR A 294 -4.21 -6.42 18.39
CA THR A 294 -3.95 -7.80 17.99
C THR A 294 -3.01 -8.43 19.03
N TYR A 295 -3.40 -9.58 19.59
CA TYR A 295 -2.54 -10.35 20.47
C TYR A 295 -1.82 -11.44 19.67
N GLY A 296 -0.48 -11.43 19.70
CA GLY A 296 0.32 -12.47 19.09
C GLY A 296 0.27 -13.73 19.94
N SER A 297 -0.70 -14.60 19.65
CA SER A 297 -0.75 -15.93 20.26
C SER A 297 0.31 -16.83 19.62
N MET A 298 1.45 -16.98 20.31
CA MET A 298 2.17 -18.25 20.28
C MET A 298 1.30 -19.30 20.98
N GLY A 299 0.25 -19.74 20.29
CA GLY A 299 -0.56 -20.87 20.77
C GLY A 299 0.40 -22.05 20.98
N PRO A 300 0.40 -22.72 22.15
CA PRO A 300 1.30 -23.82 22.42
C PRO A 300 1.17 -24.84 21.30
N GLY A 301 2.26 -25.04 20.57
CA GLY A 301 2.23 -25.46 19.16
C GLY A 301 1.24 -26.58 18.88
N ARG A 302 0.42 -26.42 17.83
CA ARG A 302 -0.71 -27.29 17.45
C ARG A 302 -0.34 -28.77 17.52
N LYS A 303 -0.50 -29.38 18.69
CA LYS A 303 -0.40 -30.83 18.86
C LYS A 303 -1.52 -31.42 18.01
N GLY A 304 -1.17 -32.35 17.13
CA GLY A 304 -2.12 -33.05 16.26
C GLY A 304 -3.27 -33.69 17.04
N PRO A 305 -4.32 -34.16 16.35
CA PRO A 305 -5.57 -34.59 16.96
C PRO A 305 -5.33 -35.48 18.18
N ARG A 306 -5.70 -34.95 19.36
CA ARG A 306 -5.55 -35.65 20.64
C ARG A 306 -6.41 -36.91 20.61
N ARG A 307 -5.76 -38.07 20.47
CA ARG A 307 -6.40 -39.35 20.85
C ARG A 307 -6.70 -39.29 22.34
N ILE A 308 -7.97 -39.15 22.67
CA ILE A 308 -8.46 -39.32 24.04
C ILE A 308 -8.44 -40.83 24.30
N ASN A 309 -7.49 -41.29 25.10
CA ASN A 309 -7.46 -42.67 25.58
C ASN A 309 -8.53 -42.82 26.67
N LEU A 310 -9.65 -43.47 26.35
CA LEU A 310 -10.80 -43.60 27.24
C LEU A 310 -10.58 -44.57 28.43
N ASN A 311 -9.35 -45.06 28.61
CA ASN A 311 -8.93 -45.96 29.69
C ASN A 311 -7.85 -45.35 30.59
N ASP A 312 -7.48 -44.07 30.41
CA ASP A 312 -6.62 -43.38 31.38
C ASP A 312 -7.41 -43.15 32.69
N PRO A 313 -6.82 -43.42 33.87
CA PRO A 313 -7.49 -43.15 35.14
C PRO A 313 -7.73 -41.64 35.30
N GLU A 314 -8.88 -41.29 35.86
CA GLU A 314 -9.34 -39.89 35.97
C GLU A 314 -8.26 -38.95 36.51
N PRO A 315 -8.03 -37.78 35.87
CA PRO A 315 -7.03 -36.83 36.33
C PRO A 315 -7.44 -36.27 37.69
N LYS A 316 -6.75 -36.73 38.75
CA LYS A 316 -6.98 -36.30 40.13
C LYS A 316 -6.94 -34.76 40.23
N HIS A 317 -8.06 -34.23 40.69
CA HIS A 317 -8.39 -32.84 41.03
C HIS A 317 -7.29 -31.76 41.03
N LYS A 318 -7.69 -30.61 40.44
CA LYS A 318 -7.48 -29.25 40.97
C LYS A 318 -6.01 -28.81 41.18
N GLY A 319 -5.36 -28.47 40.07
CA GLY A 319 -4.38 -27.37 40.10
C GLY A 319 -5.07 -26.03 40.41
N PRO A 320 -4.30 -24.98 40.77
CA PRO A 320 -4.85 -23.63 40.93
C PRO A 320 -5.53 -23.13 39.64
N PRO A 321 -6.45 -22.14 39.71
CA PRO A 321 -7.04 -21.55 38.50
C PRO A 321 -5.92 -21.12 37.56
N SER A 322 -6.06 -21.37 36.26
CA SER A 322 -4.97 -21.19 35.29
C SER A 322 -4.39 -19.79 35.43
N THR A 323 -3.19 -19.69 36.00
CA THR A 323 -2.51 -18.43 36.26
C THR A 323 -2.51 -17.64 34.97
N TYR A 324 -3.06 -16.41 35.01
CA TYR A 324 -3.18 -15.56 33.83
C TYR A 324 -1.81 -15.41 33.18
N ALA A 325 -1.62 -16.08 32.04
CA ALA A 325 -0.44 -15.92 31.23
C ALA A 325 -0.62 -14.63 30.43
N PRO A 326 0.23 -13.59 30.65
CA PRO A 326 0.17 -12.40 29.81
C PRO A 326 0.43 -12.79 28.35
N PRO A 327 -0.18 -12.06 27.38
CA PRO A 327 0.00 -12.38 25.97
C PRO A 327 1.48 -12.31 25.59
N SER A 328 1.95 -13.29 24.81
CA SER A 328 3.36 -13.43 24.43
C SER A 328 3.88 -12.27 23.57
N SER A 329 3.00 -11.60 22.84
CA SER A 329 3.27 -10.31 22.20
C SER A 329 1.97 -9.55 21.98
N ILE A 330 2.08 -8.23 21.86
CA ILE A 330 0.97 -7.34 21.52
C ILE A 330 1.36 -6.48 20.33
N MET A 331 0.38 -6.20 19.47
CA MET A 331 0.49 -5.28 18.35
C MET A 331 -0.74 -4.37 18.37
N VAL A 332 -0.51 -3.06 18.44
CA VAL A 332 -1.56 -2.05 18.50
C VAL A 332 -1.46 -1.15 17.28
N HIS A 333 -2.51 -1.14 16.47
CA HIS A 333 -2.63 -0.26 15.31
C HIS A 333 -3.41 1.00 15.72
N LEU A 334 -2.82 2.17 15.49
CA LEU A 334 -3.46 3.47 15.66
C LEU A 334 -3.66 4.11 14.29
N SER A 335 -4.90 4.50 13.97
CA SER A 335 -5.29 4.96 12.63
C SER A 335 -6.19 6.19 12.68
N LYS A 336 -6.02 7.11 11.72
CA LYS A 336 -6.89 8.29 11.51
C LYS A 336 -8.24 7.95 10.87
N PHE A 337 -8.42 6.72 10.40
CA PHE A 337 -9.65 6.26 9.73
C PHE A 337 -10.08 4.87 10.21
N ASP A 338 -11.38 4.59 10.10
CA ASP A 338 -11.97 3.32 10.54
C ASP A 338 -11.66 2.18 9.57
N MET A 339 -10.96 1.16 10.07
CA MET A 339 -10.64 -0.10 9.38
C MET A 339 -11.54 -1.23 9.91
N PRO A 340 -12.70 -1.50 9.28
CA PRO A 340 -13.60 -2.57 9.73
C PRO A 340 -12.97 -3.97 9.62
N GLU A 341 -11.99 -4.17 8.74
CA GLU A 341 -11.28 -5.43 8.55
C GLU A 341 -10.35 -5.84 9.72
N LEU A 342 -9.86 -4.86 10.50
CA LEU A 342 -9.04 -5.09 11.70
C LEU A 342 -9.85 -5.14 13.00
N ARG A 343 -11.19 -5.01 12.92
CA ARG A 343 -12.06 -5.25 14.07
C ARG A 343 -12.03 -6.74 14.43
N PRO A 344 -12.10 -7.10 15.73
CA PRO A 344 -12.19 -8.50 16.14
C PRO A 344 -13.47 -9.10 15.54
N LYS A 345 -13.30 -9.99 14.57
CA LYS A 345 -14.42 -10.76 14.02
C LYS A 345 -14.93 -11.66 15.14
N PRO A 346 -16.24 -11.63 15.48
CA PRO A 346 -16.77 -12.59 16.43
C PRO A 346 -16.52 -13.99 15.85
N GLU A 347 -15.82 -14.85 16.59
CA GLU A 347 -15.79 -16.27 16.26
C GLU A 347 -17.23 -16.75 16.23
N VAL A 348 -17.73 -17.08 15.02
CA VAL A 348 -18.95 -17.86 14.88
C VAL A 348 -18.58 -19.25 15.38
N LYS A 349 -18.70 -19.41 16.69
CA LYS A 349 -18.67 -20.70 17.35
C LYS A 349 -19.89 -21.44 16.82
N ASP A 350 -19.68 -22.31 15.83
CA ASP A 350 -20.72 -23.22 15.36
C ASP A 350 -21.34 -23.85 16.61
N PRO A 351 -22.68 -23.77 16.79
CA PRO A 351 -23.32 -24.36 17.95
C PRO A 351 -23.06 -25.86 17.87
N GLY A 352 -22.19 -26.35 18.75
CA GLY A 352 -21.89 -27.76 18.87
C GLY A 352 -23.19 -28.55 19.13
N PRO A 353 -23.21 -29.86 18.82
CA PRO A 353 -24.41 -30.68 18.91
C PRO A 353 -24.78 -31.03 20.37
N GLU A 354 -24.93 -30.02 21.22
CA GLU A 354 -25.51 -30.07 22.56
C GLU A 354 -26.86 -29.34 22.57
N LEU A 355 -27.84 -29.90 21.88
CA LEU A 355 -29.26 -29.75 22.18
C LEU A 355 -30.02 -30.85 21.45
N GLY A 356 -30.34 -31.92 22.18
CA GLY A 356 -30.93 -33.13 21.61
C GLY A 356 -32.34 -32.90 21.09
N TRP A 357 -32.49 -32.95 19.76
CA TRP A 357 -33.76 -33.31 19.13
C TRP A 357 -33.66 -34.74 18.64
N ILE A 358 -34.05 -35.66 19.53
CA ILE A 358 -34.27 -37.07 19.19
C ILE A 358 -35.49 -37.11 18.26
N VAL A 359 -35.27 -37.58 17.03
CA VAL A 359 -36.34 -38.21 16.24
C VAL A 359 -35.98 -39.68 16.14
N ASP A 360 -36.59 -40.47 17.02
CA ASP A 360 -36.58 -41.93 16.95
C ASP A 360 -37.19 -42.43 15.64
N GLY A 361 -36.74 -43.59 15.16
CA GLY A 361 -37.53 -44.38 14.19
C GLY A 361 -36.75 -45.30 13.24
N GLY A 362 -36.42 -46.51 13.69
CA GLY A 362 -36.04 -47.64 12.81
C GLY A 362 -34.52 -47.83 12.63
N ALA A 363 -33.82 -48.48 13.56
CA ALA A 363 -33.70 -49.95 13.66
C ALA A 363 -33.00 -50.57 12.43
N SER A 364 -31.69 -50.89 12.55
CA SER A 364 -31.16 -52.27 12.68
C SER A 364 -31.24 -53.12 11.39
N SER A 365 -30.22 -53.81 10.88
CA SER A 365 -28.81 -54.05 11.27
C SER A 365 -28.04 -54.47 9.99
N SER A 366 -26.85 -55.10 9.93
CA SER A 366 -25.92 -55.72 10.90
C SER A 366 -24.53 -55.92 10.24
N THR A 367 -23.50 -56.21 11.04
CA THR A 367 -22.22 -56.90 10.70
C THR A 367 -21.79 -57.07 9.22
N ALA A 368 -20.70 -56.36 8.89
CA ALA A 368 -19.39 -56.92 8.53
C ALA A 368 -19.10 -57.58 7.15
N HIS A 369 -17.85 -57.32 6.72
CA HIS A 369 -16.98 -58.04 5.80
C HIS A 369 -17.05 -57.86 4.26
N THR A 370 -15.82 -57.68 3.74
CA THR A 370 -15.26 -58.10 2.44
C THR A 370 -15.55 -57.33 1.16
N ALA A 371 -14.44 -56.91 0.54
CA ALA A 371 -14.28 -56.37 -0.80
C ALA A 371 -14.70 -57.32 -1.93
N GLY A 372 -15.12 -56.76 -3.08
CA GLY A 372 -15.51 -57.55 -4.25
C GLY A 372 -15.94 -56.78 -5.50
N LYS A 373 -14.97 -56.12 -6.17
CA LYS A 373 -14.79 -55.84 -7.62
C LYS A 373 -15.93 -56.14 -8.66
N SER A 374 -15.97 -55.30 -9.72
CA SER A 374 -16.72 -55.32 -11.03
C SER A 374 -17.86 -54.28 -11.11
N GLU A 375 -17.94 -53.36 -12.10
CA GLU A 375 -18.12 -53.49 -13.57
C GLU A 375 -19.45 -54.20 -13.92
N ASP A 376 -20.34 -53.73 -14.80
CA ASP A 376 -20.32 -52.69 -15.87
C ASP A 376 -21.77 -52.26 -16.24
N LYS A 377 -21.98 -51.10 -16.91
CA LYS A 377 -23.21 -50.65 -17.67
C LYS A 377 -24.61 -50.66 -16.96
N GLU A 378 -25.68 -49.97 -17.38
CA GLU A 378 -26.01 -49.20 -18.61
C GLU A 378 -27.04 -48.05 -18.38
N LYS A 379 -27.55 -47.44 -19.47
CA LYS A 379 -28.36 -46.20 -19.58
C LYS A 379 -29.83 -46.29 -19.11
N SER A 380 -30.33 -45.18 -18.55
CA SER A 380 -31.59 -44.46 -18.95
C SER A 380 -31.68 -43.17 -18.09
N LYS A 381 -32.05 -41.96 -18.54
CA LYS A 381 -32.87 -41.38 -19.64
C LYS A 381 -34.38 -41.21 -19.36
N SER A 382 -34.72 -40.36 -18.40
CA SER A 382 -35.98 -39.58 -18.34
C SER A 382 -35.92 -38.58 -17.18
N LYS A 383 -36.69 -37.49 -17.09
CA LYS A 383 -37.33 -36.57 -18.05
C LYS A 383 -37.81 -35.39 -17.17
N GLY A 384 -37.69 -34.14 -17.63
CA GLY A 384 -37.80 -32.98 -16.75
C GLY A 384 -39.17 -32.78 -16.08
N LYS A 385 -39.18 -32.03 -14.98
CA LYS A 385 -40.35 -31.30 -14.50
C LYS A 385 -39.90 -30.00 -13.87
N GLU A 386 -40.00 -28.91 -14.63
CA GLU A 386 -39.83 -27.56 -14.10
C GLU A 386 -40.82 -27.35 -12.95
N LYS A 387 -40.32 -26.76 -11.87
CA LYS A 387 -41.17 -26.19 -10.83
C LYS A 387 -40.63 -24.81 -10.55
N GLU A 388 -41.27 -23.84 -11.20
CA GLU A 388 -41.05 -22.42 -11.04
C GLU A 388 -41.05 -22.09 -9.54
N LYS A 389 -39.90 -21.69 -9.03
CA LYS A 389 -39.67 -21.43 -7.61
C LYS A 389 -39.37 -19.96 -7.48
N GLU A 390 -40.39 -19.18 -7.11
CA GLU A 390 -40.27 -17.77 -6.76
C GLU A 390 -39.05 -17.59 -5.84
N LYS A 391 -38.00 -16.97 -6.38
CA LYS A 391 -36.83 -16.60 -5.59
C LYS A 391 -37.20 -15.37 -4.77
N LEU A 392 -37.51 -15.60 -3.49
CA LEU A 392 -37.39 -14.55 -2.48
C LEU A 392 -36.00 -13.91 -2.65
N PRO A 393 -35.91 -12.56 -2.77
CA PRO A 393 -34.64 -11.90 -3.00
C PRO A 393 -33.68 -12.21 -1.85
N SER A 394 -32.41 -12.40 -2.18
CA SER A 394 -31.38 -12.61 -1.17
C SER A 394 -31.30 -11.41 -0.22
N ARG A 395 -30.84 -11.66 1.01
CA ARG A 395 -30.69 -10.60 2.02
C ARG A 395 -29.84 -9.42 1.50
N ALA A 396 -28.87 -9.69 0.63
CA ALA A 396 -28.05 -8.68 -0.03
C ALA A 396 -28.83 -7.84 -1.07
N GLU A 397 -29.70 -8.44 -1.88
CA GLU A 397 -30.53 -7.70 -2.84
C GLU A 397 -31.56 -6.80 -2.14
N ALA A 398 -32.17 -7.29 -1.06
CA ALA A 398 -33.08 -6.51 -0.22
C ALA A 398 -32.38 -5.32 0.47
N GLU A 399 -31.11 -5.50 0.85
CA GLU A 399 -30.28 -4.43 1.44
C GLU A 399 -29.87 -3.39 0.38
N LEU A 400 -29.48 -3.83 -0.82
CA LEU A 400 -29.16 -2.95 -1.96
C LEU A 400 -30.38 -2.12 -2.41
N GLN A 401 -31.56 -2.72 -2.51
CA GLN A 401 -32.81 -1.97 -2.79
C GLN A 401 -33.10 -0.92 -1.72
N ARG A 402 -32.87 -1.24 -0.45
CA ARG A 402 -33.07 -0.31 0.68
C ARG A 402 -32.05 0.83 0.70
N GLU A 403 -30.83 0.63 0.21
CA GLU A 403 -29.84 1.68 0.00
C GLU A 403 -30.23 2.60 -1.17
N LEU A 404 -30.62 2.04 -2.32
CA LEU A 404 -31.08 2.80 -3.48
C LEU A 404 -32.29 3.68 -3.15
N GLU A 405 -33.28 3.14 -2.43
CA GLU A 405 -34.46 3.91 -2.00
C GLU A 405 -34.08 5.06 -1.04
N LYS A 406 -33.11 4.85 -0.14
CA LYS A 406 -32.57 5.92 0.73
C LYS A 406 -31.83 6.99 -0.07
N ALA A 407 -31.02 6.59 -1.06
CA ALA A 407 -30.27 7.52 -1.91
C ALA A 407 -31.23 8.40 -2.74
N GLN A 408 -32.25 7.79 -3.34
CA GLN A 408 -33.28 8.51 -4.11
C GLN A 408 -34.07 9.47 -3.20
N LYS A 409 -34.47 9.05 -2.00
CA LYS A 409 -35.11 9.92 -1.00
C LYS A 409 -34.22 11.06 -0.48
N ARG A 410 -32.89 10.94 -0.56
CA ARG A 410 -31.95 12.04 -0.27
C ARG A 410 -31.90 13.04 -1.43
N ALA A 411 -31.77 12.57 -2.67
CA ALA A 411 -31.78 13.41 -3.87
C ALA A 411 -33.07 14.24 -4.01
N ASP A 412 -34.23 13.63 -3.77
CA ASP A 412 -35.54 14.33 -3.77
C ASP A 412 -35.64 15.43 -2.70
N ARG A 413 -34.96 15.26 -1.56
CA ARG A 413 -34.93 16.28 -0.50
C ARG A 413 -34.01 17.44 -0.85
N GLU A 414 -32.89 17.18 -1.52
CA GLU A 414 -31.99 18.21 -2.06
C GLU A 414 -32.72 19.07 -3.12
N LEU A 415 -33.34 18.45 -4.12
CA LEU A 415 -34.12 19.14 -5.16
C LEU A 415 -35.28 19.98 -4.59
N LYS A 416 -35.93 19.52 -3.52
CA LYS A 416 -37.00 20.28 -2.84
C LYS A 416 -36.48 21.46 -1.99
N LYS A 417 -35.20 21.47 -1.58
CA LYS A 417 -34.57 22.62 -0.93
C LYS A 417 -34.22 23.70 -1.95
N THR A 418 -33.58 23.33 -3.06
CA THR A 418 -33.16 24.30 -4.10
C THR A 418 -34.36 24.96 -4.79
N GLY A 419 -35.43 24.21 -5.05
CA GLY A 419 -36.64 24.73 -5.71
C GLY A 419 -37.46 25.78 -4.93
N LYS A 420 -37.23 25.98 -3.62
CA LYS A 420 -37.96 26.97 -2.80
C LYS A 420 -37.27 28.35 -2.70
N GLY A 421 -36.05 28.49 -3.22
CA GLY A 421 -35.24 29.72 -3.06
C GLY A 421 -35.52 30.85 -4.05
N HIS A 422 -36.34 30.64 -5.10
CA HIS A 422 -36.51 31.60 -6.21
C HIS A 422 -37.97 31.95 -6.50
N LYS A 423 -38.69 32.53 -5.51
CA LYS A 423 -40.00 33.15 -5.78
C LYS A 423 -40.44 34.23 -4.77
N LYS A 424 -39.74 35.38 -4.69
CA LYS A 424 -40.31 36.67 -4.26
C LYS A 424 -39.38 37.87 -4.49
N LYS A 425 -39.99 39.04 -4.80
CA LYS A 425 -39.40 40.33 -5.25
C LYS A 425 -38.85 40.25 -6.69
N GLY A 426 -39.34 40.99 -7.70
CA GLY A 426 -40.22 42.17 -7.74
C GLY A 426 -39.36 43.45 -7.85
N MET A 427 -39.13 44.09 -8.99
CA MET A 427 -39.99 44.64 -10.08
C MET A 427 -40.05 46.18 -10.02
N SER A 428 -39.18 46.84 -10.80
CA SER A 428 -39.23 48.26 -11.19
C SER A 428 -38.11 48.49 -12.23
N ARG A 429 -38.32 48.55 -13.54
CA ARG A 429 -39.02 49.52 -14.44
C ARG A 429 -37.94 50.06 -15.43
N PRO A 430 -38.30 50.48 -16.66
CA PRO A 430 -37.35 50.50 -17.79
C PRO A 430 -36.79 51.89 -18.12
N PHE A 431 -35.72 51.93 -18.91
CA PHE A 431 -35.31 53.10 -19.70
C PHE A 431 -34.93 52.71 -21.13
N ALA A 432 -34.90 53.70 -22.03
CA ALA A 432 -35.28 53.54 -23.44
C ALA A 432 -34.15 53.13 -24.41
N LEU A 433 -34.59 52.72 -25.60
CA LEU A 433 -33.80 52.54 -26.81
C LEU A 433 -33.04 53.80 -27.23
N HIS A 434 -31.85 53.61 -27.81
CA HIS A 434 -31.44 54.39 -28.98
C HIS A 434 -30.67 53.50 -29.96
N GLU A 435 -30.86 53.73 -31.25
CA GLU A 435 -30.32 52.91 -32.34
C GLU A 435 -28.94 53.37 -32.81
N GLN A 436 -28.21 52.41 -33.41
CA GLN A 436 -27.24 52.43 -34.53
C GLN A 436 -26.89 53.75 -35.28
N PRO A 437 -25.77 53.81 -36.06
CA PRO A 437 -25.10 52.70 -36.78
C PRO A 437 -23.55 52.68 -36.73
N ALA A 438 -22.97 51.85 -37.59
CA ALA A 438 -21.54 51.54 -37.72
C ALA A 438 -20.79 52.43 -38.74
N ASP A 439 -19.46 52.44 -38.60
CA ASP A 439 -18.34 52.61 -39.56
C ASP A 439 -17.06 52.71 -38.68
N GLY A 440 -15.81 52.38 -39.00
CA GLY A 440 -15.06 51.88 -40.17
C GLY A 440 -13.57 51.92 -39.73
N ILE A 441 -12.73 50.91 -40.01
CA ILE A 441 -11.69 50.92 -41.08
C ILE A 441 -10.35 51.61 -40.70
N LEU A 442 -9.23 50.84 -40.76
CA LEU A 442 -7.78 51.23 -40.80
C LEU A 442 -7.19 51.93 -39.52
N GLU A 443 -5.89 51.99 -39.21
CA GLU A 443 -4.68 51.28 -39.71
C GLU A 443 -3.57 51.20 -38.62
N ALA A 444 -2.67 50.22 -38.80
CA ALA A 444 -1.21 50.15 -38.61
C ALA A 444 -0.35 51.13 -37.73
N HIS A 445 0.75 50.54 -37.23
CA HIS A 445 2.06 51.11 -36.87
C HIS A 445 2.17 52.26 -35.84
N LEU A 446 2.65 51.92 -34.63
CA LEU A 446 4.09 52.04 -34.30
C LEU A 446 4.47 51.13 -33.11
#